data_AF-A0A947MX95-F1
#
_entry.id   AF-A0A947MX95-F1
#
_cell.length_a   1.000
_cell.length_b   1.000
_cell.length_c   1.000
_cell.angle_alpha   90.00
_cell.angle_beta   90.00
_cell.angle_gamma   90.00
#
_symmetry.space_group_name_H-M   'P 1'
#
loop_
_entity.id
_entity.type
_entity.pdbx_description
1 polymer ?
#
loop_
_entity_poly.entity_id
_entity_poly.type
_entity_poly.pdbx_seq_one_letter_code
_entity_poly.pdbx_strand_id
1 'polypeptide(L)' 'METKDKNQRQHSPTSSVIVDWSTACDANPEGMIEWLKQYPRKGDIHVYLPSISRRAQLPRLRSTLQGLGCTVTAVKNYA' A
#
# COMPACT_ATOMS: atom_id res chain seq x y z
N MET A 1 -31.22 -13.99 10.38
CA MET A 1 -29.76 -14.09 10.60
C MET A 1 -29.09 -13.47 9.38
N GLU A 2 -28.63 -12.23 9.49
CA GLU A 2 -28.09 -11.47 8.35
C GLU A 2 -26.61 -11.21 8.63
N THR A 3 -25.74 -11.98 7.98
CA THR A 3 -24.28 -11.82 8.05
C THR A 3 -23.90 -10.59 7.24
N LYS A 4 -23.79 -9.44 7.93
CA LYS A 4 -23.22 -8.22 7.35
C LYS A 4 -21.73 -8.44 7.10
N ASP A 5 -21.39 -8.45 5.82
CA ASP A 5 -20.05 -8.48 5.25
C ASP A 5 -19.18 -7.36 5.87
N LYS A 6 -18.38 -7.72 6.87
CA LYS A 6 -17.39 -6.82 7.48
C LYS A 6 -16.07 -6.94 6.75
N ASN A 7 -16.03 -6.47 5.50
CA ASN A 7 -14.76 -6.17 4.83
C ASN A 7 -14.54 -4.65 4.78
N GLN A 8 -14.87 -3.95 5.88
CA GLN A 8 -14.37 -2.61 6.12
C GLN A 8 -12.87 -2.72 6.36
N ARG A 9 -12.10 -2.44 5.31
CA ARG A 9 -10.69 -2.08 5.39
C ARG A 9 -10.57 -1.11 6.57
N GLN A 10 -10.01 -1.58 7.69
CA GLN A 10 -9.82 -0.74 8.87
C GLN A 10 -8.85 0.38 8.49
N HIS A 11 -9.40 1.52 8.09
CA HIS A 11 -8.68 2.76 7.96
C HIS A 11 -8.30 3.19 9.38
N SER A 12 -7.03 3.02 9.74
CA SER A 12 -6.45 3.73 10.87
C SER A 12 -6.53 5.24 10.58
N PRO A 13 -7.18 6.06 11.43
CA PRO A 13 -7.49 7.46 11.15
C PRO A 13 -6.29 8.43 11.21
N THR A 14 -5.05 7.93 11.19
CA THR A 14 -3.85 8.76 11.34
C THR A 14 -3.13 9.07 10.03
N SER A 15 -3.43 8.35 8.95
CA SER A 15 -2.77 8.57 7.66
C SER A 15 -3.60 9.53 6.81
N SER A 16 -3.06 10.73 6.58
CA SER A 16 -3.73 11.77 5.77
C SER A 16 -3.69 11.48 4.27
N VAL A 17 -2.80 10.58 3.82
CA VAL A 17 -2.64 10.24 2.41
C VAL A 17 -2.72 8.73 2.21
N ILE A 18 -3.61 8.31 1.31
CA ILE A 18 -3.80 6.91 0.95
C ILE A 18 -3.37 6.71 -0.49
N VAL A 19 -2.46 5.76 -0.71
CA VAL A 19 -2.01 5.32 -2.03
C VAL A 19 -2.46 3.88 -2.22
N ASP A 20 -3.52 3.65 -3.00
CA ASP A 20 -3.95 2.30 -3.36
C ASP A 20 -3.19 1.84 -4.62
N TRP A 21 -2.26 0.90 -4.41
CA TRP A 21 -1.51 0.26 -5.48
C TRP A 21 -1.79 -1.24 -5.59
N SER A 22 -2.86 -1.70 -4.94
CA SER A 22 -3.21 -3.11 -4.90
C SER A 22 -3.50 -3.68 -6.30
N THR A 23 -4.12 -2.90 -7.19
CA THR A 23 -4.55 -3.33 -8.53
C THR A 23 -3.56 -2.99 -9.64
N ALA A 24 -2.53 -2.19 -9.36
CA ALA A 24 -1.59 -1.68 -10.36
C ALA A 24 -0.47 -2.68 -10.68
N CYS A 25 -0.86 -3.90 -11.08
CA CYS A 25 0.03 -5.02 -11.35
C CYS A 25 1.01 -4.82 -12.51
N ASP A 26 0.94 -3.70 -13.25
CA ASP A 26 1.80 -3.32 -14.39
C ASP A 26 2.48 -1.94 -14.22
N ALA A 27 2.28 -1.24 -13.10
CA ALA A 27 2.83 0.10 -12.89
C ALA A 27 4.34 0.10 -12.52
N ASN A 28 5.01 1.21 -12.84
CA ASN A 28 6.43 1.48 -12.54
C ASN A 28 6.64 1.71 -11.02
N PRO A 29 7.27 0.76 -10.29
CA PRO A 29 7.55 0.86 -8.86
C PRO A 29 8.38 2.09 -8.48
N GLU A 30 9.31 2.49 -9.36
CA GLU A 30 10.31 3.53 -9.08
C GLU A 30 9.68 4.92 -9.05
N GLY A 31 8.77 5.23 -9.99
CA GLY A 31 8.11 6.54 -10.05
C GLY A 31 7.29 6.84 -8.79
N MET A 32 6.62 5.83 -8.21
CA MET A 32 5.93 6.01 -6.93
C MET A 32 6.91 6.27 -5.80
N ILE A 33 8.03 5.55 -5.74
CA ILE A 33 9.06 5.77 -4.72
C ILE A 33 9.61 7.20 -4.82
N GLU A 34 9.88 7.70 -6.03
CA GLU A 34 10.35 9.08 -6.24
C GLU A 34 9.34 10.12 -5.77
N TRP A 35 8.05 9.91 -6.05
CA TRP A 35 6.99 10.78 -5.55
C TRP A 35 6.93 10.77 -4.02
N LEU A 36 7.00 9.59 -3.40
CA LEU A 36 6.97 9.43 -1.94
C LEU A 36 8.18 10.06 -1.24
N LYS A 37 9.37 10.02 -1.86
CA LYS A 37 10.57 10.68 -1.33
C LYS A 37 10.38 12.19 -1.20
N GLN A 38 9.69 12.81 -2.16
CA GLN A 38 9.41 14.25 -2.17
C GLN A 38 8.37 14.67 -1.13
N TYR A 39 7.54 13.74 -0.64
CA TYR A 39 6.51 14.05 0.34
C TYR A 39 7.13 14.34 1.72
N PRO A 40 6.84 15.48 2.38
CA PRO A 40 7.52 15.86 3.62
C PRO A 40 7.13 15.02 4.84
N ARG A 41 5.91 14.45 4.88
CA ARG A 41 5.37 13.69 6.02
C ARG A 41 5.08 12.23 5.66
N LYS A 42 6.14 11.41 5.56
CA LYS A 42 6.02 10.00 5.14
C LYS A 42 5.20 9.14 6.12
N GLY A 43 5.23 9.46 7.42
CA GLY A 43 4.42 8.79 8.45
C GLY A 43 2.91 8.89 8.25
N ASP A 44 2.44 9.90 7.50
CA ASP A 44 1.02 10.10 7.20
C ASP A 44 0.58 9.34 5.95
N ILE A 45 1.48 8.60 5.29
CA ILE A 45 1.18 7.90 4.05
C ILE A 45 0.89 6.42 4.33
N HIS A 46 -0.26 5.97 3.87
CA HIS A 46 -0.65 4.56 3.87
C HIS A 46 -0.66 4.03 2.43
N VAL A 47 0.21 3.07 2.14
CA VAL A 47 0.29 2.40 0.84
C VAL A 47 -0.35 1.02 0.92
N TYR A 48 -1.34 0.75 0.07
CA TYR A 48 -1.88 -0.60 -0.12
C TYR A 48 -1.14 -1.28 -1.28
N LEU A 49 -0.57 -2.45 -1.02
CA LEU A 49 0.12 -3.27 -2.03
C LEU A 49 -0.63 -4.59 -2.27
N PRO A 50 -0.52 -5.21 -3.44
CA PRO A 50 -1.06 -6.54 -3.65
C PRO A 50 -0.35 -7.56 -2.74
N SER A 51 -1.13 -8.43 -2.11
CA SER A 51 -0.61 -9.54 -1.27
C SER A 51 0.03 -10.64 -2.10
N ILE A 52 -0.27 -10.72 -3.40
CA ILE A 52 0.20 -11.80 -4.24
C ILE A 52 1.58 -11.42 -4.78
N SER A 53 2.62 -12.13 -4.32
CA SER A 53 4.03 -12.00 -4.74
C SER A 53 4.29 -12.42 -6.19
N ARG A 54 3.34 -12.23 -7.12
CA ARG A 54 3.58 -12.48 -8.55
C ARG A 54 4.75 -11.66 -9.11
N ARG A 55 5.16 -10.60 -8.40
CA ARG A 55 6.38 -9.82 -8.67
C ARG A 55 7.47 -10.11 -7.64
N ALA A 56 8.63 -10.58 -8.10
CA ALA A 56 9.84 -10.73 -7.27
C ALA A 56 10.28 -9.42 -6.57
N GLN A 57 9.81 -8.27 -7.08
CA GLN A 57 10.15 -6.94 -6.56
C GLN A 57 9.28 -6.47 -5.38
N LEU A 58 8.13 -7.12 -5.11
CA LEU A 58 7.20 -6.71 -4.05
C LEU A 58 7.82 -6.69 -2.63
N PRO A 59 8.60 -7.70 -2.22
CA PRO A 59 9.27 -7.68 -0.92
C PRO A 59 10.23 -6.48 -0.80
N ARG A 60 11.03 -6.22 -1.84
CA ARG A 60 11.97 -5.10 -1.88
C ARG A 60 11.24 -3.76 -1.83
N LEU A 61 10.18 -3.60 -2.62
CA LEU A 61 9.34 -2.41 -2.62
C LEU A 61 8.74 -2.15 -1.23
N ARG A 62 8.17 -3.18 -0.59
CA ARG A 62 7.63 -3.07 0.76
C ARG A 62 8.68 -2.58 1.76
N SER A 63 9.87 -3.20 1.75
CA SER A 63 10.98 -2.78 2.61
C SER A 63 11.40 -1.34 2.35
N THR A 64 11.48 -0.92 1.08
CA THR A 64 11.78 0.47 0.71
C THR A 64 10.75 1.44 1.26
N LEU A 65 9.45 1.16 1.11
CA LEU A 65 8.36 2.03 1.56
C LEU A 65 8.30 2.14 3.09
N GLN A 66 8.47 1.02 3.79
CA GLN A 66 8.57 1.01 5.25
C GLN A 66 9.82 1.76 5.73
N GLY A 67 10.96 1.61 5.04
CA GLY A 67 12.18 2.35 5.32
C GLY A 67 12.06 3.87 5.09
N LEU A 68 11.17 4.31 4.21
CA LEU A 68 10.81 5.72 4.06
C LEU A 68 9.90 6.24 5.18
N GLY A 69 9.39 5.36 6.04
CA GLY A 69 8.45 5.68 7.11
C GLY A 69 6.97 5.61 6.72
N CYS A 70 6.64 5.03 5.56
CA CYS A 70 5.25 4.84 5.14
C CYS A 70 4.63 3.63 5.86
N THR A 71 3.32 3.71 6.14
CA THR A 71 2.53 2.54 6.54
C THR A 71 2.21 1.72 5.31
N VAL A 72 2.44 0.40 5.36
CA VAL A 72 2.20 -0.49 4.21
C VAL A 72 1.32 -1.65 4.60
N THR A 73 0.20 -1.83 3.89
CA THR A 73 -0.72 -2.96 4.06
C THR A 73 -0.82 -3.79 2.79
N ALA A 74 -0.60 -5.09 2.92
CA ALA A 74 -0.84 -6.03 1.84
C ALA A 74 -2.34 -6.36 1.75
N VAL A 75 -2.91 -6.27 0.56
CA VAL A 75 -4.32 -6.55 0.28
C VAL A 75 -4.41 -7.77 -0.62
N LYS A 76 -5.15 -8.80 -0.20
CA LYS A 76 -5.49 -9.93 -1.09
C LYS A 76 -6.47 -9.44 -2.14
N ASN A 77 -6.00 -9.31 -3.37
CA ASN A 77 -6.89 -9.15 -4.51
C ASN A 77 -7.37 -10.53 -4.94
N TYR A 78 -8.66 -10.78 -4.72
CA TYR A 78 -9.41 -11.81 -5.42
C TYR A 78 -9.67 -11.25 -6.82
N ALA A 79 -8.73 -11.46 -7.73
CA ALA A 79 -8.95 -11.28 -9.15
C ALA A 79 -9.64 -12.52 -9.70
#